data_AF-A0A257W3S0-F1
#
_entry.id   AF-A0A257W3S0-F1
#
_cell.length_a   1.000
_cell.length_b   1.000
_cell.length_c   1.000
_cell.angle_alpha   90.00
_cell.angle_beta   90.00
_cell.angle_gamma   90.00
#
_symmetry.space_group_name_H-M   'P 1'
#
loop_
_entity.id
_entity.type
_entity.pdbx_description
1 polymer ?
#
loop_
_entity_poly.entity_id
_entity_poly.type
_entity_poly.pdbx_seq_one_letter_code
_entity_poly.pdbx_strand_id
1 'polypeptide(L)'
;MRSWSGIPELIEEYRALGALRFWALMAALLAWVGGGMWLQYVIGWPDDFGFHCRGKGCLLSDLWHSPALVERGGVLNWALFIYFWTVPAVMAGSLAIVLWRRIKRSRSHLIDDTLSKTDQRW
;
A
#
# COMPACT_ATOMS: atom_id res chain seq x y z
N MET A 1 -20.29 -32.52 -2.12
CA MET A 1 -19.61 -31.70 -3.15
C MET A 1 -19.71 -30.24 -2.72
N ARG A 2 -18.61 -29.58 -2.32
CA ARG A 2 -18.62 -28.16 -1.93
C ARG A 2 -18.70 -27.32 -3.19
N SER A 3 -19.84 -26.69 -3.45
CA SER A 3 -19.97 -25.68 -4.49
C SER A 3 -19.07 -24.49 -4.15
N TRP A 4 -18.07 -24.26 -4.98
CA TRP A 4 -17.25 -23.05 -4.97
C TRP A 4 -18.17 -21.86 -5.27
N SER A 5 -18.66 -21.19 -4.22
CA SER A 5 -19.40 -19.93 -4.34
C SER A 5 -18.40 -18.84 -4.72
N GLY A 6 -18.17 -18.73 -6.02
CA GLY A 6 -17.39 -17.66 -6.64
C GLY A 6 -18.02 -16.31 -6.32
N ILE A 7 -17.48 -15.69 -5.28
CA ILE A 7 -17.27 -14.24 -5.11
C ILE A 7 -18.49 -13.31 -5.32
N PRO A 8 -19.57 -13.45 -4.53
CA PRO A 8 -20.61 -12.43 -4.48
C PRO A 8 -20.08 -11.05 -4.07
N GLU A 9 -19.01 -10.96 -3.27
CA GLU A 9 -18.38 -9.69 -2.88
C GLU A 9 -17.79 -8.90 -4.06
N LEU A 10 -17.18 -9.57 -5.04
CA LEU A 10 -16.60 -8.89 -6.20
C LEU A 10 -17.68 -8.22 -7.06
N ILE A 11 -18.87 -8.83 -7.15
CA ILE A 11 -19.99 -8.31 -7.93
C ILE A 11 -20.58 -7.05 -7.26
N GLU A 12 -20.64 -7.02 -5.93
CA GLU A 12 -21.08 -5.83 -5.19
C GLU A 12 -20.07 -4.67 -5.30
N GLU A 13 -18.77 -4.94 -5.18
CA GLU A 13 -17.73 -3.93 -5.41
C GLU A 13 -17.74 -3.39 -6.85
N TYR A 14 -17.99 -4.27 -7.84
CA TYR A 14 -18.08 -3.90 -9.25
C TYR A 14 -19.27 -2.96 -9.53
N ARG A 15 -20.40 -3.14 -8.84
CA ARG A 15 -21.55 -2.20 -8.90
C ARG A 15 -21.28 -0.90 -8.16
N ALA A 16 -20.57 -0.93 -7.04
CA ALA A 16 -20.31 0.25 -6.22
C ALA A 16 -19.25 1.20 -6.81
N LEU A 17 -18.18 0.65 -7.42
CA LEU A 17 -17.11 1.46 -8.02
C LEU A 17 -17.34 1.79 -9.50
N GLY A 18 -18.20 1.04 -10.19
CA GLY A 18 -18.41 1.12 -11.64
C GLY A 18 -17.32 0.37 -12.42
N ALA A 19 -17.73 -0.33 -13.47
CA ALA A 19 -16.87 -1.22 -14.27
C ALA A 19 -15.54 -0.58 -14.69
N LEU A 20 -15.56 0.71 -15.07
CA LEU A 20 -14.37 1.42 -15.52
C LEU A 20 -13.31 1.55 -14.42
N ARG A 21 -13.72 1.90 -13.19
CA ARG A 21 -12.78 2.04 -12.06
C ARG A 21 -12.25 0.70 -11.61
N PHE A 22 -13.10 -0.32 -11.59
CA PHE A 22 -12.67 -1.68 -11.25
C PHE A 22 -11.59 -2.19 -12.21
N TRP A 23 -11.82 -2.08 -13.52
CA TRP A 23 -10.82 -2.48 -14.52
C TRP A 23 -9.56 -1.64 -14.46
N ALA A 24 -9.67 -0.34 -14.21
CA ALA A 24 -8.50 0.52 -14.03
C ALA A 24 -7.66 0.10 -12.82
N LEU A 25 -8.29 -0.23 -11.69
CA LEU A 25 -7.59 -0.71 -10.48
C LEU A 25 -6.98 -2.09 -10.70
N MET A 26 -7.68 -3.01 -11.36
CA MET A 26 -7.14 -4.32 -11.72
C MET A 26 -5.95 -4.21 -12.67
N ALA A 27 -6.05 -3.40 -13.72
CA ALA A 27 -4.95 -3.15 -14.64
C ALA A 27 -3.74 -2.52 -13.92
N ALA A 28 -3.97 -1.56 -13.04
CA ALA A 28 -2.92 -0.97 -12.22
C ALA A 28 -2.25 -2.00 -11.31
N LEU A 29 -3.02 -2.88 -10.67
CA LEU A 29 -2.48 -3.94 -9.82
C LEU A 29 -1.65 -4.95 -10.62
N LEU A 30 -2.13 -5.36 -11.80
CA LEU A 30 -1.40 -6.27 -12.67
C LEU A 30 -0.13 -5.64 -13.22
N ALA A 31 -0.20 -4.37 -13.65
CA ALA A 31 0.97 -3.61 -14.08
C ALA A 31 1.98 -3.44 -12.94
N TRP A 32 1.49 -3.25 -11.71
CA TRP A 32 2.32 -3.17 -10.52
C TRP A 32 3.08 -4.49 -10.29
N VAL A 33 2.36 -5.61 -10.15
CA VAL A 33 2.97 -6.94 -9.90
C VAL A 33 3.88 -7.37 -11.03
N GLY A 34 3.42 -7.24 -12.28
CA GLY A 34 4.19 -7.59 -13.46
C GLY A 34 5.42 -6.70 -13.63
N GLY A 35 5.29 -5.40 -13.41
CA GLY A 35 6.39 -4.44 -13.46
C GLY A 35 7.46 -4.74 -12.41
N GLY A 36 7.06 -5.06 -11.18
CA GLY A 36 7.99 -5.47 -10.13
C GLY A 36 8.71 -6.78 -10.43
N MET A 37 8.00 -7.77 -10.98
CA MET A 37 8.61 -9.06 -11.35
C MET A 37 9.58 -8.90 -12.52
N TRP A 38 9.21 -8.08 -13.52
CA TRP A 38 10.09 -7.73 -14.63
C TRP A 38 11.34 -7.00 -14.16
N LEU A 39 11.21 -6.01 -13.27
CA LEU A 39 12.35 -5.27 -12.73
C LEU A 39 13.31 -6.18 -11.95
N GLN A 40 12.79 -7.08 -11.12
CA GLN A 40 13.60 -8.07 -10.40
C GLN A 40 14.35 -8.98 -11.36
N TYR A 41 13.67 -9.47 -12.40
CA TYR A 41 14.26 -10.32 -13.43
C TYR A 41 15.39 -9.62 -14.20
N VAL A 42 15.17 -8.37 -14.63
CA VAL A 42 16.17 -7.60 -15.41
C VAL A 42 17.39 -7.22 -14.57
N ILE A 43 17.19 -6.94 -13.28
CA ILE A 43 18.27 -6.58 -12.35
C ILE A 43 19.00 -7.82 -11.81
N GLY A 44 18.43 -9.03 -12.03
CA GLY A 44 18.91 -10.27 -11.43
C GLY A 44 18.73 -10.30 -9.91
N TRP A 45 17.86 -9.45 -9.36
CA TRP A 45 17.58 -9.42 -7.94
C TRP A 45 16.72 -10.63 -7.53
N PRO A 46 17.02 -11.35 -6.43
CA PRO A 46 18.09 -11.10 -5.46
C PRO A 46 19.40 -11.88 -5.70
N ASP A 47 19.42 -12.79 -6.69
CA ASP A 47 20.51 -13.74 -6.90
C ASP A 47 21.84 -13.09 -7.30
N ASP A 48 21.82 -12.06 -8.15
CA ASP A 48 23.02 -11.28 -8.58
C ASP A 48 23.63 -10.41 -7.47
N PHE A 49 22.93 -10.32 -6.34
CA PHE A 49 23.38 -9.64 -5.13
C PHE A 49 23.78 -10.64 -4.03
N GLY A 50 23.74 -11.94 -4.31
CA GLY A 50 24.17 -13.01 -3.39
C GLY A 50 23.15 -13.32 -2.29
N PHE A 51 21.92 -12.82 -2.40
CA PHE A 51 20.87 -13.05 -1.41
C PHE A 51 19.97 -14.20 -1.87
N HIS A 52 20.12 -15.37 -1.26
CA HIS A 52 19.24 -16.51 -1.51
C HIS A 52 18.21 -16.64 -0.40
N CYS A 53 17.02 -16.07 -0.61
CA CYS A 53 15.89 -16.32 0.27
C CYS A 53 14.93 -17.32 -0.36
N ARG A 54 14.80 -18.51 0.25
CA ARG A 54 13.77 -19.51 -0.10
C ARG A 54 12.84 -19.70 1.10
N GLY A 55 11.61 -19.17 1.04
CA GLY A 55 10.60 -19.42 2.06
C GLY A 55 9.56 -18.31 2.23
N LYS A 56 8.79 -18.39 3.32
CA LYS A 56 7.83 -17.35 3.73
C LYS A 56 8.58 -16.25 4.49
N GLY A 57 8.42 -15.00 4.07
CA GLY A 57 9.07 -13.84 4.69
C GLY A 57 10.20 -13.20 3.88
N CYS A 58 10.50 -13.71 2.68
CA CYS A 58 11.53 -13.13 1.82
C CYS A 58 11.27 -11.67 1.47
N LEU A 59 10.00 -11.27 1.31
CA LEU A 59 9.65 -9.86 1.05
C LEU A 59 10.18 -8.89 2.13
N LEU A 60 10.17 -9.29 3.41
CA LEU A 60 10.76 -8.46 4.48
C LEU A 60 12.27 -8.49 4.45
N SER A 61 12.87 -9.65 4.16
CA SER A 61 14.31 -9.79 4.02
C SER A 61 14.84 -8.97 2.83
N ASP A 62 14.13 -8.99 1.70
CA ASP A 62 14.44 -8.21 0.50
C ASP A 62 14.31 -6.71 0.78
N LEU A 63 13.29 -6.32 1.55
CA LEU A 63 13.13 -4.93 2.01
C LEU A 63 14.26 -4.51 2.96
N TRP A 64 14.72 -5.40 3.84
CA TRP A 64 15.85 -5.14 4.74
C TRP A 64 17.17 -4.96 4.00
N HIS A 65 17.39 -5.71 2.91
CA HIS A 65 18.57 -5.60 2.06
C HIS A 65 18.42 -4.56 0.93
N SER A 66 17.28 -3.87 0.86
CA SER A 66 17.04 -2.78 -0.09
C SER A 66 18.09 -1.66 -0.10
N PRO A 67 18.84 -1.33 0.99
CA PRO A 67 19.91 -0.34 0.95
C PRO A 67 21.05 -0.73 -0.02
N ALA A 68 21.29 -2.02 -0.23
CA ALA A 68 22.34 -2.51 -1.14
C ALA A 68 22.08 -2.10 -2.61
N LEU A 69 20.81 -1.85 -2.98
CA LEU A 69 20.45 -1.31 -4.29
C LEU A 69 20.87 0.15 -4.47
N VAL A 70 20.84 0.93 -3.38
CA VAL A 70 21.27 2.33 -3.40
C VAL A 70 22.79 2.42 -3.52
N GLU A 71 23.52 1.50 -2.87
CA GLU A 71 24.99 1.46 -2.89
C GLU A 71 25.58 1.07 -4.25
N ARG A 72 25.00 0.10 -4.98
CA ARG A 72 25.46 -0.24 -6.34
C ARG A 72 25.21 0.89 -7.36
N GLY A 73 24.23 1.76 -7.09
CA GLY A 73 23.83 2.86 -7.97
C GLY A 73 23.16 2.39 -9.27
N GLY A 74 22.45 3.29 -9.96
CA GLY A 74 21.80 3.02 -11.25
C GLY A 74 20.28 3.20 -11.23
N VAL A 75 19.74 3.75 -12.32
CA VAL A 75 18.32 4.15 -12.43
C VAL A 75 17.35 2.98 -12.16
N LEU A 76 17.69 1.78 -12.65
CA LEU A 76 16.89 0.57 -12.43
C LEU A 76 16.91 0.12 -10.96
N ASN A 77 18.05 0.24 -10.28
CA ASN A 77 18.18 -0.09 -8.86
C ASN A 77 17.36 0.87 -7.98
N TRP A 78 17.38 2.17 -8.30
CA TRP A 78 16.51 3.17 -7.66
C TRP A 78 15.02 2.90 -7.90
N ALA A 79 14.65 2.51 -9.11
CA ALA A 79 13.26 2.16 -9.43
C ALA A 79 12.79 0.94 -8.62
N LEU A 80 13.63 -0.09 -8.47
CA LEU A 80 13.33 -1.26 -7.64
C LEU A 80 13.25 -0.90 -6.16
N PHE A 81 14.12 -0.02 -5.67
CA PHE A 81 14.06 0.50 -4.30
C PHE A 81 12.73 1.20 -4.03
N ILE A 82 12.34 2.14 -4.89
CA ILE A 82 11.04 2.83 -4.79
C ILE A 82 9.89 1.83 -4.84
N TYR A 83 9.97 0.84 -5.73
CA TYR A 83 8.97 -0.22 -5.86
C TYR A 83 8.78 -1.00 -4.55
N PHE A 84 9.85 -1.44 -3.90
CA PHE A 84 9.76 -2.16 -2.62
C PHE A 84 9.16 -1.29 -1.50
N TRP A 85 9.41 0.02 -1.54
CA TRP A 85 8.93 0.96 -0.54
C TRP A 85 7.49 1.43 -0.71
N THR A 86 6.81 1.12 -1.82
CA THR A 86 5.41 1.54 -1.99
C THR A 86 4.46 0.84 -1.03
N VAL A 87 4.70 -0.43 -0.69
CA VAL A 87 3.86 -1.16 0.27
C VAL A 87 3.95 -0.54 1.68
N PRO A 88 5.15 -0.31 2.25
CA PRO A 88 5.30 0.48 3.48
C PRO A 88 4.70 1.89 3.38
N ALA A 89 4.90 2.59 2.27
CA ALA A 89 4.41 3.95 2.09
C ALA A 89 2.87 4.02 2.09
N VAL A 90 2.20 3.10 1.38
CA VAL A 90 0.73 3.00 1.38
C VAL A 90 0.22 2.65 2.78
N MET A 91 0.88 1.72 3.47
CA MET A 91 0.49 1.33 4.83
C MET A 91 0.64 2.49 5.81
N ALA A 92 1.79 3.17 5.82
CA ALA A 92 2.05 4.35 6.64
C ALA A 92 1.11 5.52 6.29
N GLY A 93 0.85 5.75 5.00
CA GLY A 93 -0.07 6.79 4.53
C GLY A 93 -1.50 6.53 5.01
N SER A 94 -1.98 5.29 4.90
CA SER A 94 -3.33 4.93 5.38
C SER A 94 -3.47 5.13 6.90
N LEU A 95 -2.46 4.74 7.68
CA LEU A 95 -2.40 4.97 9.12
C LEU A 95 -2.38 6.45 9.45
N ALA A 96 -1.56 7.24 8.75
CA ALA A 96 -1.50 8.68 8.95
C ALA A 96 -2.85 9.36 8.66
N ILE A 97 -3.55 8.95 7.60
CA ILE A 97 -4.89 9.46 7.26
C ILE A 97 -5.90 9.10 8.37
N VAL A 98 -5.88 7.86 8.87
CA VAL A 98 -6.78 7.43 9.95
C VAL A 98 -6.51 8.22 11.22
N LEU A 99 -5.25 8.38 11.61
CA LEU A 99 -4.84 9.16 12.78
C LEU A 99 -5.24 10.63 12.64
N TRP A 100 -4.98 11.22 11.47
CA TRP A 100 -5.38 12.60 11.18
C TRP A 100 -6.90 12.78 11.31
N ARG A 101 -7.68 11.86 10.73
CA ARG A 101 -9.15 11.90 10.82
C ARG A 101 -9.63 11.78 12.27
N ARG A 102 -9.01 10.93 13.09
CA ARG A 102 -9.31 10.80 14.52
C ARG A 102 -9.03 12.10 15.29
N ILE A 103 -7.87 12.71 15.06
CA ILE A 103 -7.49 13.98 15.69
C ILE A 103 -8.44 15.10 15.28
N LYS A 104 -8.78 15.21 13.99
CA LYS A 104 -9.70 16.23 13.48
C LYS A 104 -11.10 16.09 14.09
N ARG A 105 -11.62 14.86 14.19
CA ARG A 105 -12.94 14.60 14.80
C ARG A 105 -12.96 14.94 16.30
N SER A 106 -11.87 14.68 17.02
CA SER A 106 -11.76 15.04 18.45
C SER A 106 -11.75 16.56 18.68
N ARG A 107 -11.06 17.34 17.82
CA ARG A 107 -11.07 18.80 17.91
C ARG A 107 -12.45 19.42 17.66
N SER A 108 -13.26 18.83 16.77
CA SER A 108 -14.62 19.30 16.52
C SER A 108 -15.52 19.18 17.76
N HIS A 109 -15.43 18.08 18.52
CA HIS A 109 -16.18 17.94 19.77
C HIS A 109 -15.75 18.94 20.84
N LEU A 110 -14.46 19.22 20.96
CA LEU A 110 -13.95 20.17 21.96
C LEU A 110 -14.42 21.63 21.71
N ILE A 111 -14.63 21.99 20.44
CA ILE A 111 -15.10 23.33 20.05
C ILE A 111 -16.60 23.48 20.33
N ASP A 112 -17.40 22.44 20.12
CA ASP A 112 -18.84 22.47 20.43
C ASP A 112 -19.10 22.60 21.94
N ASP A 113 -18.34 21.88 22.78
CA ASP A 113 -18.46 21.98 24.24
C ASP A 113 -18.09 23.37 24.76
N THR A 114 -17.12 24.04 24.13
CA THR A 114 -16.73 25.40 24.51
C THR A 114 -17.76 26.44 24.07
N LEU A 115 -18.38 26.28 22.90
CA LEU A 115 -19.46 27.16 22.45
C LEU A 115 -20.71 26.99 23.33
N SER A 116 -21.15 25.76 23.61
CA SER A 116 -22.28 25.45 24.48
C SER A 116 -22.13 26.05 25.89
N LYS A 117 -20.94 25.98 26.47
CA LYS A 117 -20.65 26.53 27.81
C LYS A 117 -20.56 28.05 27.85
N THR A 118 -20.42 28.70 26.71
CA THR A 118 -20.37 30.17 26.60
C THR A 118 -21.77 30.76 26.44
N ASP A 119 -22.67 30.04 25.79
CA ASP A 119 -24.07 30.45 25.58
C ASP A 119 -24.89 30.40 26.89
N GLN A 120 -24.64 29.42 27.77
CA GLN A 120 -25.30 29.31 29.09
C GLN A 120 -24.86 30.37 30.13
N ARG A 121 -24.01 31.32 29.76
CA ARG A 121 -23.47 32.33 30.69
C ARG A 121 -24.13 33.70 30.55
N TRP A 122 -25.12 33.83 29.68
CA TRP A 122 -25.96 35.02 29.47
C TRP A 122 -27.42 34.65 29.71
#